data_AF-A0A1B6GMA6-F1
#
_entry.id   AF-A0A1B6GMA6-F1
#
_cell.length_a   1.000
_cell.length_b   1.000
_cell.length_c   1.000
_cell.angle_alpha   90.00
_cell.angle_beta   90.00
_cell.angle_gamma   90.00
#
_symmetry.space_group_name_H-M   'P 1'
#
loop_
_entity.id
_entity.type
_entity.pdbx_description
1 polymer ?
#
loop_
_entity_poly.entity_id
_entity_poly.type
_entity_poly.pdbx_seq_one_letter_code
_entity_poly.pdbx_strand_id
1 'polypeptide(L)'
;PKYILDNNDFVHVTVNYRLGPFGFLSTEDEVIPGNNGLKDQALALKWVHGNIGRFGGDSNKITIAGLSAGGASVQLHYLSQKTRHLFLRGISVSGSALCPWVFAENSRSKAETLARSVNCPTSDSNLLLQCLQGVPAQNLLLRLEELFTPWFLNPFSPFGVVVEVNHNEAFLSKSPYQLLLEGNIKDAPWLTSMTTE
;
A
#
# COMPACT_ATOMS: atom_id res chain seq x y z
N PRO A 1 -5.10 -1.55 -21.75
CA PRO A 1 -4.75 -2.99 -21.96
C PRO A 1 -4.74 -3.42 -23.43
N LYS A 2 -5.80 -3.12 -24.21
CA LYS A 2 -6.00 -3.61 -25.59
C LYS A 2 -4.76 -3.47 -26.48
N TYR A 3 -4.24 -2.26 -26.67
CA TYR A 3 -3.08 -2.02 -27.55
C TYR A 3 -1.79 -2.76 -27.18
N ILE A 4 -1.54 -2.99 -25.89
CA ILE A 4 -0.32 -3.66 -25.42
C ILE A 4 -0.47 -5.19 -25.57
N LEU A 5 -1.66 -5.72 -25.31
CA LEU A 5 -1.97 -7.15 -25.41
C LEU A 5 -2.07 -7.62 -26.87
N ASP A 6 -2.52 -6.76 -27.78
CA ASP A 6 -2.68 -7.13 -29.20
C ASP A 6 -1.33 -7.36 -29.92
N ASN A 7 -0.24 -6.81 -29.38
CA ASN A 7 1.09 -6.83 -30.01
C ASN A 7 2.16 -7.58 -29.21
N ASN A 8 1.83 -8.14 -28.04
CA ASN A 8 2.79 -8.80 -27.16
C ASN A 8 2.16 -10.02 -26.48
N ASP A 9 2.95 -11.08 -26.36
CA ASP A 9 2.52 -12.33 -25.72
C ASP A 9 2.86 -12.32 -24.23
N PHE A 10 1.90 -11.93 -23.39
CA PHE A 10 2.00 -11.99 -21.93
C PHE A 10 0.62 -12.04 -21.27
N VAL A 11 0.58 -12.58 -20.05
CA VAL A 11 -0.62 -12.56 -19.21
C VAL A 11 -0.66 -11.26 -18.41
N HIS A 12 -1.75 -10.50 -18.56
CA HIS A 12 -1.98 -9.27 -17.80
C HIS A 12 -2.93 -9.52 -16.63
N VAL A 13 -2.49 -9.16 -15.43
CA VAL A 13 -3.29 -9.23 -14.21
C VAL A 13 -3.43 -7.84 -13.62
N THR A 14 -4.67 -7.41 -13.38
CA THR A 14 -4.98 -6.19 -12.61
C THR A 14 -5.54 -6.59 -11.26
N VAL A 15 -5.08 -5.93 -10.21
CA VAL A 15 -5.46 -6.22 -8.82
C VAL A 15 -6.08 -4.98 -8.18
N ASN A 16 -7.04 -5.21 -7.29
CA ASN A 16 -7.56 -4.19 -6.38
C ASN A 16 -6.95 -4.40 -5.00
N TYR A 17 -6.90 -3.33 -4.21
CA TYR A 17 -6.48 -3.34 -2.81
C TYR A 17 -7.26 -2.28 -2.04
N ARG A 18 -7.34 -2.40 -0.71
CA ARG A 18 -8.05 -1.42 0.13
C ARG A 18 -7.39 -0.04 0.08
N LEU A 19 -8.20 1.01 0.12
CA LEU A 19 -7.79 2.42 0.02
C LEU A 19 -8.13 3.21 1.28
N GLY A 20 -7.55 4.41 1.40
CA GLY A 20 -7.86 5.36 2.46
C GLY A 20 -7.72 4.75 3.86
N PRO A 21 -8.59 5.10 4.84
CA PRO A 21 -8.51 4.54 6.19
C PRO A 21 -8.74 3.01 6.19
N PHE A 22 -9.50 2.45 5.25
CA PHE A 22 -9.71 1.00 5.19
C PHE A 22 -8.45 0.21 4.80
N GLY A 23 -7.54 0.84 4.06
CA GLY A 23 -6.25 0.25 3.66
C GLY A 23 -5.06 0.72 4.50
N PHE A 24 -5.15 1.89 5.13
CA PHE A 24 -3.96 2.58 5.63
C PHE A 24 -4.16 3.30 6.97
N LEU A 25 -5.27 3.07 7.68
CA LEU A 25 -5.39 3.46 9.09
C LEU A 25 -4.31 2.75 9.92
N SER A 26 -3.65 3.49 10.81
CA SER A 26 -2.69 2.93 11.75
C SER A 26 -2.82 3.61 13.10
N THR A 27 -2.81 2.80 14.17
CA THR A 27 -2.60 3.25 15.55
C THR A 27 -1.13 3.21 15.92
N GLU A 28 -0.19 2.85 15.03
CA GLU A 28 1.25 2.77 15.36
C GLU A 28 1.53 1.83 16.55
N ASP A 29 0.71 0.81 16.72
CA ASP A 29 0.87 -0.32 17.65
C ASP A 29 0.49 -1.63 16.95
N GLU A 30 0.51 -2.75 17.68
CA GLU A 30 0.21 -4.07 17.11
C GLU A 30 -1.28 -4.31 16.81
N VAL A 31 -2.19 -3.45 17.29
CA VAL A 31 -3.64 -3.65 17.12
C VAL A 31 -4.08 -3.22 15.72
N ILE A 32 -3.68 -2.01 15.30
CA ILE A 32 -3.85 -1.53 13.92
C ILE A 32 -2.48 -1.07 13.41
N PRO A 33 -1.59 -2.00 13.01
CA PRO A 33 -0.23 -1.65 12.60
C PRO A 33 -0.20 -0.81 11.32
N GLY A 34 -1.20 -0.97 10.45
CA GLY A 34 -1.32 -0.26 9.17
C GLY A 34 -0.99 -1.13 7.95
N ASN A 35 -0.76 -0.46 6.82
CA ASN A 35 -0.34 -1.06 5.54
C ASN A 35 -1.24 -2.20 5.02
N ASN A 36 -2.51 -2.23 5.39
CA ASN A 36 -3.48 -3.25 4.93
C ASN A 36 -3.61 -3.28 3.39
N GLY A 37 -3.56 -2.13 2.72
CA GLY A 37 -3.55 -2.07 1.25
C GLY A 37 -2.32 -2.74 0.63
N LEU A 38 -1.13 -2.59 1.23
CA LEU A 38 0.09 -3.27 0.77
C LEU A 38 0.04 -4.78 1.08
N LYS A 39 -0.58 -5.16 2.20
CA LYS A 39 -0.82 -6.58 2.55
C LYS A 39 -1.81 -7.23 1.57
N ASP A 40 -2.81 -6.49 1.10
CA ASP A 40 -3.72 -6.96 0.03
C ASP A 40 -2.95 -7.19 -1.28
N GLN A 41 -2.09 -6.25 -1.67
CA GLN A 41 -1.23 -6.39 -2.85
C GLN A 41 -0.28 -7.59 -2.70
N ALA A 42 0.29 -7.81 -1.51
CA ALA A 42 1.13 -8.96 -1.21
C ALA A 42 0.35 -10.28 -1.35
N LEU A 43 -0.89 -10.33 -0.86
CA LEU A 43 -1.76 -11.50 -1.01
C LEU A 43 -2.10 -11.76 -2.48
N ALA A 44 -2.44 -10.70 -3.22
CA ALA A 44 -2.72 -10.81 -4.65
C ALA A 44 -1.49 -11.31 -5.43
N LEU A 45 -0.29 -10.82 -5.09
CA LEU A 45 0.95 -11.26 -5.71
C LEU A 45 1.28 -12.73 -5.38
N LYS A 46 1.04 -13.18 -4.14
CA LYS A 46 1.14 -14.60 -3.76
C LYS A 46 0.17 -15.45 -4.58
N TRP A 47 -1.07 -14.97 -4.76
CA TRP A 47 -2.06 -15.66 -5.58
C TRP A 47 -1.59 -15.77 -7.03
N VAL A 48 -1.11 -14.67 -7.63
CA VAL A 48 -0.57 -14.68 -9.00
C VAL A 48 0.58 -15.67 -9.10
N HIS A 49 1.58 -15.58 -8.23
CA HIS A 49 2.72 -16.49 -8.23
C HIS A 49 2.31 -17.97 -8.14
N GLY A 50 1.32 -18.31 -7.32
CA GLY A 50 0.84 -19.68 -7.16
C GLY A 50 -0.12 -20.18 -8.25
N ASN A 51 -0.74 -19.29 -9.04
CA ASN A 51 -1.85 -19.67 -9.94
C ASN A 51 -1.64 -19.30 -11.41
N ILE A 52 -0.72 -18.37 -11.74
CA ILE A 52 -0.62 -17.81 -13.08
C ILE A 52 -0.30 -18.85 -14.17
N GLY A 53 0.34 -19.97 -13.79
CA GLY A 53 0.58 -21.10 -14.69
C GLY A 53 -0.70 -21.70 -15.30
N ARG A 54 -1.83 -21.64 -14.58
CA ARG A 54 -3.13 -22.10 -15.09
C ARG A 54 -3.71 -21.19 -16.17
N PHE A 55 -3.19 -19.98 -16.29
CA PHE A 55 -3.60 -18.97 -17.27
C PHE A 55 -2.55 -18.79 -18.38
N GLY A 56 -1.56 -19.71 -18.46
CA GLY A 56 -0.50 -19.66 -19.46
C GLY A 56 0.68 -18.74 -19.12
N GLY A 57 0.73 -18.16 -17.92
CA GLY A 57 1.86 -17.33 -17.49
C GLY A 57 2.98 -18.13 -16.81
N ASP A 58 4.17 -17.55 -16.75
CA ASP A 58 5.33 -18.12 -16.07
C ASP A 58 5.54 -17.43 -14.72
N SER A 59 5.38 -18.18 -13.62
CA SER A 59 5.52 -17.65 -12.25
C SER A 59 6.93 -17.13 -11.97
N ASN A 60 7.95 -17.58 -12.70
CA ASN A 60 9.33 -17.12 -12.55
C ASN A 60 9.62 -15.83 -13.36
N LYS A 61 8.68 -15.36 -14.18
CA LYS A 61 8.84 -14.19 -15.04
C LYS A 61 7.85 -13.05 -14.73
N ILE A 62 7.30 -13.05 -13.51
CA ILE A 62 6.38 -11.99 -13.08
C ILE A 62 7.07 -10.63 -13.08
N THR A 63 6.44 -9.66 -13.75
CA THR A 63 6.81 -8.24 -13.70
C THR A 63 5.70 -7.47 -13.00
N ILE A 64 6.02 -6.77 -11.92
CA ILE A 64 5.06 -5.87 -11.26
C ILE A 64 5.16 -4.47 -11.85
N ALA A 65 4.03 -3.82 -12.14
CA ALA A 65 4.02 -2.49 -12.74
C ALA A 65 2.95 -1.62 -12.09
N GLY A 66 3.24 -0.33 -11.94
CA GLY A 66 2.30 0.61 -11.37
C GLY A 66 2.61 2.07 -11.68
N LEU A 67 1.57 2.89 -11.67
CA LEU A 67 1.60 4.34 -11.90
C LEU A 67 1.31 5.09 -10.60
N SER A 68 2.00 6.21 -10.34
CA SER A 68 1.78 7.05 -9.16
C SER A 68 1.89 6.24 -7.86
N ALA A 69 0.84 6.17 -7.04
CA ALA A 69 0.79 5.31 -5.85
C ALA A 69 1.08 3.82 -6.15
N GLY A 70 0.72 3.33 -7.34
CA GLY A 70 1.12 2.01 -7.82
C GLY A 70 2.62 1.92 -8.11
N GLY A 71 3.25 2.98 -8.61
CA GLY A 71 4.70 3.03 -8.83
C GLY A 71 5.47 3.02 -7.51
N ALA A 72 4.97 3.74 -6.51
CA ALA A 72 5.47 3.66 -5.14
C ALA A 72 5.27 2.24 -4.54
N SER A 73 4.10 1.63 -4.76
CA SER A 73 3.81 0.25 -4.33
C SER A 73 4.80 -0.76 -4.94
N VAL A 74 5.16 -0.62 -6.22
CA VAL A 74 6.19 -1.45 -6.85
C VAL A 74 7.51 -1.36 -6.09
N GLN A 75 8.00 -0.15 -5.79
CA GLN A 75 9.24 -0.01 -5.04
C GLN A 75 9.12 -0.53 -3.60
N LEU A 76 7.97 -0.34 -2.94
CA LEU A 76 7.71 -0.91 -1.62
C LEU A 76 7.77 -2.45 -1.62
N HIS A 77 7.34 -3.10 -2.70
CA HIS A 77 7.50 -4.56 -2.86
C HIS A 77 8.93 -5.03 -3.10
N TYR A 78 9.82 -4.18 -3.64
CA TYR A 78 11.27 -4.43 -3.69
C TYR A 78 11.90 -4.40 -2.29
N LEU A 79 11.36 -3.55 -1.41
CA LEU A 79 11.85 -3.34 -0.05
C LEU A 79 11.29 -4.36 0.95
N SER A 80 10.09 -4.91 0.69
CA SER A 80 9.47 -5.88 1.59
C SER A 80 10.07 -7.28 1.44
N GLN A 81 10.60 -7.80 2.55
CA GLN A 81 11.08 -9.19 2.64
C GLN A 81 9.98 -10.21 2.36
N LYS A 82 8.72 -9.85 2.60
CA LYS A 82 7.55 -10.71 2.40
C LYS A 82 7.18 -10.93 0.94
N THR A 83 7.60 -10.05 0.03
CA THR A 83 7.16 -10.08 -1.38
C THR A 83 8.29 -10.11 -2.40
N ARG A 84 9.50 -9.68 -2.07
CA ARG A 84 10.60 -9.56 -3.04
C ARG A 84 10.99 -10.84 -3.79
N HIS A 85 10.62 -12.00 -3.26
CA HIS A 85 10.86 -13.31 -3.87
C HIS A 85 9.74 -13.76 -4.84
N LEU A 86 8.61 -13.04 -4.89
CA LEU A 86 7.42 -13.43 -5.67
C LEU A 86 7.39 -12.87 -7.10
N PHE A 87 8.37 -12.05 -7.47
CA PHE A 87 8.44 -11.43 -8.78
C PHE A 87 9.90 -11.31 -9.24
N LEU A 88 10.08 -11.18 -10.55
CA LEU A 88 11.40 -11.12 -11.16
C LEU A 88 11.90 -9.67 -11.27
N ARG A 89 11.04 -8.76 -11.74
CA ARG A 89 11.39 -7.37 -12.06
C ARG A 89 10.19 -6.44 -11.88
N GLY A 90 10.40 -5.12 -12.01
CA GLY A 90 9.33 -4.16 -11.80
C GLY A 90 9.49 -2.84 -12.54
N ILE A 91 8.36 -2.15 -12.69
CA ILE A 91 8.24 -0.88 -13.41
C ILE A 91 7.47 0.12 -12.53
N SER A 92 8.14 1.19 -12.13
CA SER A 92 7.57 2.30 -11.36
C SER A 92 7.39 3.51 -12.26
N VAL A 93 6.16 3.87 -12.59
CA VAL A 93 5.86 5.05 -13.42
C VAL A 93 5.40 6.19 -12.52
N SER A 94 6.11 7.33 -12.55
CA SER A 94 5.80 8.56 -11.81
C SER A 94 5.51 8.35 -10.31
N GLY A 95 6.24 7.45 -9.66
CA GLY A 95 6.07 7.19 -8.23
C GLY A 95 7.18 6.32 -7.65
N SER A 96 7.62 6.65 -6.44
CA SER A 96 8.67 5.94 -5.72
C SER A 96 8.31 5.87 -4.22
N ALA A 97 8.82 4.89 -3.49
CA ALA A 97 8.66 4.76 -2.04
C ALA A 97 9.23 5.95 -1.25
N LEU A 98 10.07 6.79 -1.88
CA LEU A 98 10.66 7.99 -1.28
C LEU A 98 9.86 9.27 -1.58
N CYS A 99 8.79 9.19 -2.39
CA CYS A 99 7.93 10.33 -2.62
C CYS A 99 7.29 10.79 -1.31
N PRO A 100 7.23 12.11 -1.03
CA PRO A 100 6.78 12.64 0.27
C PRO A 100 5.30 12.34 0.57
N TRP A 101 4.50 12.05 -0.45
CA TRP A 101 3.09 11.73 -0.33
C TRP A 101 2.79 10.25 -0.04
N VAL A 102 3.81 9.38 -0.03
CA VAL A 102 3.64 7.95 0.23
C VAL A 102 3.46 7.67 1.71
N PHE A 103 4.26 8.31 2.56
CA PHE A 103 4.23 8.10 4.00
C PHE A 103 3.20 8.99 4.66
N ALA A 104 2.40 8.41 5.55
CA ALA A 104 1.51 9.17 6.39
C ALA A 104 2.25 9.66 7.64
N GLU A 105 2.19 10.96 7.87
CA GLU A 105 2.60 11.57 9.14
C GLU A 105 1.47 11.50 10.17
N ASN A 106 1.83 11.41 11.45
CA ASN A 106 0.89 11.49 12.59
C ASN A 106 -0.26 10.48 12.49
N SER A 107 0.02 9.23 12.10
CA SER A 107 -1.01 8.26 11.74
C SER A 107 -1.94 7.92 12.90
N ARG A 108 -1.39 7.74 14.11
CA ARG A 108 -2.19 7.55 15.33
C ARG A 108 -3.15 8.72 15.58
N SER A 109 -2.67 9.95 15.52
CA SER A 109 -3.49 11.15 15.74
C SER A 109 -4.63 11.28 14.72
N LYS A 110 -4.37 10.93 13.45
CA LYS A 110 -5.40 10.88 12.41
C LYS A 110 -6.42 9.77 12.67
N ALA A 111 -5.97 8.60 13.12
CA ALA A 111 -6.86 7.49 13.49
C ALA A 111 -7.79 7.88 14.64
N GLU A 112 -7.25 8.49 15.69
CA GLU A 112 -8.02 8.99 16.83
C GLU A 112 -8.99 10.10 16.44
N THR A 113 -8.58 10.99 15.52
CA THR A 113 -9.44 12.07 15.01
C THR A 113 -10.62 11.52 14.22
N LEU A 114 -10.39 10.54 13.35
CA LEU A 114 -11.45 9.84 12.64
C LEU A 114 -12.39 9.12 13.63
N ALA A 115 -11.84 8.40 14.60
CA ALA A 115 -12.62 7.71 15.64
C ALA A 115 -13.50 8.67 16.45
N ARG A 116 -12.96 9.81 16.90
CA ARG A 116 -13.71 10.85 17.62
C ARG A 116 -14.90 11.38 16.81
N SER A 117 -14.75 11.54 15.49
CA SER A 117 -15.80 12.06 14.60
C SER A 117 -17.05 11.17 14.47
N VAL A 118 -16.92 9.90 14.87
CA VAL A 118 -17.98 8.88 14.89
C VAL A 118 -18.27 8.36 16.29
N ASN A 119 -17.87 9.12 17.32
CA ASN A 119 -18.08 8.82 18.74
C ASN A 119 -17.43 7.50 19.22
N CYS A 120 -16.32 7.10 18.60
CA CYS A 120 -15.54 5.95 19.05
C CYS A 120 -14.50 6.33 20.11
N PRO A 121 -14.23 5.45 21.09
CA PRO A 121 -13.21 5.67 22.10
C PRO A 121 -11.81 5.68 21.47
N THR A 122 -10.89 6.43 22.07
CA THR A 122 -9.50 6.58 21.58
C THR A 122 -8.44 6.23 22.62
N SER A 123 -8.83 5.90 23.85
CA SER A 123 -7.90 5.59 24.94
C SER A 123 -7.24 4.21 24.83
N ASP A 124 -7.85 3.29 24.07
CA ASP A 124 -7.36 1.93 23.85
C ASP A 124 -7.60 1.53 22.40
N SER A 125 -6.58 0.98 21.74
CA SER A 125 -6.62 0.66 20.32
C SER A 125 -7.56 -0.51 19.99
N ASN A 126 -7.79 -1.46 20.92
CA ASN A 126 -8.74 -2.55 20.70
C ASN A 126 -10.18 -2.03 20.76
N LEU A 127 -10.49 -1.17 21.74
CA LEU A 127 -11.79 -0.52 21.83
C LEU A 127 -12.05 0.40 20.62
N LEU A 128 -11.02 1.14 20.18
CA LEU A 128 -11.08 1.95 18.96
C LEU A 128 -11.40 1.08 17.74
N LEU A 129 -10.66 -0.02 17.54
CA LEU A 129 -10.87 -0.95 16.43
C LEU A 129 -12.28 -1.53 16.43
N GLN A 130 -12.70 -2.09 17.57
CA GLN A 130 -14.01 -2.73 17.71
C GLN A 130 -15.14 -1.74 17.40
N CYS A 131 -15.03 -0.50 17.89
CA CYS A 131 -16.02 0.52 17.62
C CYS A 131 -16.05 0.90 16.13
N LEU A 132 -14.91 1.19 15.52
CA LEU A 132 -14.83 1.55 14.10
C LEU A 132 -15.38 0.46 13.17
N GLN A 133 -15.21 -0.82 13.52
CA GLN A 133 -15.79 -1.95 12.77
C GLN A 133 -17.33 -1.99 12.83
N GLY A 134 -17.94 -1.40 13.86
CA GLY A 134 -19.39 -1.25 13.96
C GLY A 134 -19.96 -0.03 13.20
N VAL A 135 -19.10 0.87 12.73
CA VAL A 135 -19.53 2.08 12.02
C VAL A 135 -19.75 1.77 10.53
N PRO A 136 -20.88 2.19 9.93
CA PRO A 136 -21.08 2.06 8.49
C PRO A 136 -19.94 2.72 7.71
N ALA A 137 -19.34 1.99 6.76
CA ALA A 137 -18.19 2.47 5.98
C ALA A 137 -18.45 3.83 5.31
N GLN A 138 -19.69 4.05 4.84
CA GLN A 138 -20.10 5.31 4.22
C GLN A 138 -19.93 6.50 5.17
N ASN A 139 -20.22 6.33 6.46
CA ASN A 139 -20.07 7.40 7.45
C ASN A 139 -18.61 7.76 7.65
N LEU A 140 -17.71 6.77 7.64
CA LEU A 140 -16.26 7.01 7.72
C LEU A 140 -15.74 7.75 6.47
N LEU A 141 -16.27 7.44 5.28
CA LEU A 141 -15.91 8.15 4.05
C LEU A 141 -16.37 9.61 4.07
N LEU A 142 -17.60 9.88 4.54
CA LEU A 142 -18.08 11.26 4.67
C LEU A 142 -17.21 12.08 5.62
N ARG A 143 -16.83 11.49 6.78
CA ARG A 143 -15.93 12.14 7.73
C ARG A 143 -14.52 12.32 7.20
N LEU A 144 -14.04 11.40 6.35
CA LEU A 144 -12.73 11.49 5.72
C LEU A 144 -12.63 12.76 4.87
N GLU A 145 -13.63 13.00 4.02
CA GLU A 145 -13.67 14.16 3.13
C GLU A 145 -13.69 15.49 3.91
N GLU A 146 -14.51 15.55 4.96
CA GLU A 146 -14.65 16.73 5.82
C GLU A 146 -13.37 17.07 6.61
N LEU A 147 -12.72 16.05 7.17
CA LEU A 147 -11.63 16.24 8.15
C LEU A 147 -10.25 16.34 7.51
N PHE A 148 -10.03 15.61 6.40
CA PHE A 148 -8.69 15.37 5.88
C PHE A 148 -8.47 15.89 4.47
N THR A 149 -9.52 16.32 3.76
CA THR A 149 -9.39 16.93 2.43
C THR A 149 -10.12 18.28 2.32
N PRO A 150 -9.90 19.24 3.24
CA PRO A 150 -10.66 20.49 3.27
C PRO A 150 -10.43 21.37 2.02
N TRP A 151 -9.34 21.16 1.28
CA TRP A 151 -8.98 21.94 0.09
C TRP A 151 -9.15 21.14 -1.20
N PHE A 152 -10.30 20.47 -1.37
CA PHE A 152 -10.64 19.68 -2.55
C PHE A 152 -9.54 18.68 -2.95
N LEU A 153 -9.57 17.50 -2.33
CA LEU A 153 -8.55 16.44 -2.47
C LEU A 153 -7.15 16.84 -1.97
N ASN A 154 -6.99 17.90 -1.16
CA ASN A 154 -5.71 18.27 -0.56
C ASN A 154 -5.82 18.39 0.97
N PRO A 155 -4.96 17.70 1.76
CA PRO A 155 -3.94 16.72 1.35
C PRO A 155 -4.51 15.47 0.67
N PHE A 156 -3.88 15.03 -0.43
CA PHE A 156 -4.43 13.96 -1.29
C PHE A 156 -4.18 12.54 -0.78
N SER A 157 -3.31 12.39 0.22
CA SER A 157 -2.96 11.09 0.82
C SER A 157 -2.90 11.22 2.35
N PRO A 158 -4.04 11.46 3.03
CA PRO A 158 -4.04 11.66 4.49
C PRO A 158 -3.74 10.36 5.24
N PHE A 159 -4.15 9.22 4.68
CA PHE A 159 -3.85 7.87 5.14
C PHE A 159 -2.97 7.19 4.10
N GLY A 160 -1.82 6.70 4.53
CA GLY A 160 -0.76 6.22 3.66
C GLY A 160 0.14 5.21 4.36
N VAL A 161 1.31 4.98 3.80
CA VAL A 161 2.26 3.98 4.29
C VAL A 161 2.84 4.40 5.64
N VAL A 162 3.01 3.45 6.54
CA VAL A 162 3.67 3.66 7.83
C VAL A 162 4.82 2.67 8.02
N VAL A 163 5.75 3.00 8.91
CA VAL A 163 6.70 2.03 9.45
C VAL A 163 6.00 1.29 10.58
N GLU A 164 5.74 0.00 10.38
CA GLU A 164 5.01 -0.82 11.34
C GLU A 164 5.91 -1.23 12.51
N VAL A 165 5.29 -1.45 13.67
CA VAL A 165 5.92 -2.21 14.76
C VAL A 165 6.36 -3.58 14.21
N ASN A 166 7.50 -4.08 14.66
CA ASN A 166 8.01 -5.34 14.15
C ASN A 166 7.15 -6.52 14.65
N HIS A 167 6.31 -7.07 13.77
CA HIS A 167 5.52 -8.28 14.02
C HIS A 167 5.57 -9.20 12.80
N ASN A 168 5.11 -10.45 12.94
CA ASN A 168 5.30 -11.48 11.90
C ASN A 168 4.66 -11.08 10.54
N GLU A 169 3.55 -10.36 10.55
CA GLU A 169 2.84 -9.95 9.33
C GLU A 169 3.15 -8.51 8.89
N ALA A 170 4.14 -7.86 9.51
CA ALA A 170 4.54 -6.50 9.13
C ALA A 170 5.00 -6.49 7.66
N PHE A 171 4.43 -5.58 6.87
CA PHE A 171 4.86 -5.40 5.48
C PHE A 171 6.16 -4.60 5.42
N LEU A 172 6.29 -3.58 6.28
CA LEU A 172 7.43 -2.68 6.34
C LEU A 172 7.77 -2.29 7.79
N SER A 173 8.89 -2.78 8.32
CA SER A 173 9.34 -2.53 9.70
C SER A 173 10.49 -1.50 9.83
N LYS A 174 10.96 -0.96 8.71
CA LYS A 174 11.98 0.11 8.64
C LYS A 174 11.62 1.09 7.53
N SER A 175 12.12 2.33 7.62
CA SER A 175 11.86 3.30 6.55
C SER A 175 12.52 2.86 5.22
N PRO A 176 11.96 3.19 4.06
CA PRO A 176 12.57 2.88 2.76
C PRO A 176 13.98 3.41 2.64
N TYR A 177 14.23 4.61 3.17
CA TYR A 177 15.56 5.22 3.18
C TYR A 177 16.58 4.34 3.92
N GLN A 178 16.22 3.83 5.12
CA GLN A 178 17.09 2.94 5.88
C GLN A 178 17.33 1.60 5.14
N LEU A 179 16.28 1.00 4.59
CA LEU A 179 16.40 -0.27 3.85
C LEU A 179 17.31 -0.15 2.62
N LEU A 180 17.25 0.99 1.92
CA LEU A 180 18.12 1.29 0.79
C LEU A 180 19.58 1.45 1.22
N LEU A 181 19.85 2.20 2.30
CA LEU A 181 21.21 2.36 2.84
C LEU A 181 21.82 1.04 3.33
N GLU A 182 21.01 0.17 3.93
CA GLU A 182 21.43 -1.15 4.39
C GLU A 182 21.60 -2.17 3.25
N GLY A 183 21.18 -1.83 2.03
CA GLY A 183 21.14 -2.78 0.90
C GLY A 183 20.16 -3.93 1.11
N ASN A 184 19.22 -3.82 2.07
CA ASN A 184 18.26 -4.86 2.37
C ASN A 184 17.07 -4.82 1.41
N ILE A 185 17.36 -4.98 0.13
CA ILE A 185 16.42 -4.79 -0.98
C ILE A 185 16.46 -5.98 -1.92
N LYS A 186 15.51 -6.06 -2.85
CA LYS A 186 15.66 -6.91 -4.03
C LYS A 186 16.65 -6.26 -5.00
N ASP A 187 17.76 -6.94 -5.28
CA ASP A 187 18.64 -6.57 -6.39
C ASP A 187 18.15 -7.25 -7.68
N ALA A 188 17.37 -6.51 -8.47
CA ALA A 188 16.79 -7.00 -9.72
C ALA A 188 16.49 -5.84 -10.67
N PRO A 189 16.38 -6.08 -11.99
CA PRO A 189 16.07 -5.03 -12.97
C PRO A 189 14.83 -4.23 -12.55
N TRP A 190 14.98 -2.92 -12.45
CA TRP A 190 13.91 -1.99 -12.09
C TRP A 190 13.93 -0.83 -13.08
N LEU A 191 12.79 -0.57 -13.71
CA LEU A 191 12.60 0.60 -14.56
C LEU A 191 11.79 1.64 -13.81
N THR A 192 12.31 2.87 -13.72
CA THR A 192 11.60 4.00 -13.11
C THR A 192 11.48 5.13 -14.12
N SER A 193 10.36 5.86 -14.10
CA SER A 193 10.15 7.01 -15.00
C SER A 193 9.32 8.11 -14.35
N MET A 194 9.32 9.28 -14.97
CA MET A 194 8.41 10.40 -14.71
C MET A 194 8.09 11.11 -16.02
N THR A 195 6.99 11.86 -16.07
CA THR A 195 6.70 12.76 -17.20
C THR A 195 7.33 14.12 -16.95
N THR A 196 7.52 14.92 -18.00
CA THR A 196 8.03 16.30 -17.88
C THR A 196 7.02 17.22 -17.24
N GLU A 197 5.73 17.02 -17.54
CA GLU A 197 4.56 17.72 -16.97
C GLU A 197 3.39 16.74 -16.82
#